data_AF-A0AAJ5HXZ1-F1
#
_entry.id   AF-A0AAJ5HXZ1-F1
#
_cell.length_a   1.000
_cell.length_b   1.000
_cell.length_c   1.000
_cell.angle_alpha   90.00
_cell.angle_beta   90.00
_cell.angle_gamma   90.00
#
_symmetry.space_group_name_H-M   'P 1'
#
loop_
_entity.id
_entity.type
_entity.pdbx_description
1 polymer ?
#
loop_
_entity_poly.entity_id
_entity_poly.type
_entity_poly.pdbx_seq_one_letter_code
_entity_poly.pdbx_strand_id
1 'polypeptide(L)'
;MFRGIDRWGNISDRPLAAHSLIPLIRDTLDRCGLPSEIYSAHSIRRGFATWAASSGWDIKTLMEYVGWSDMKSALRYVEPAQQFGGLIRKNEG
;
A
#
# COMPACT_ATOMS: atom_id res chain seq x y z
N MET A 1 -5.25 12.57 -5.32
CA MET A 1 -4.32 13.65 -4.94
C MET A 1 -4.63 14.05 -3.50
N PHE A 2 -3.67 13.96 -2.57
CA PHE A 2 -3.90 14.32 -1.17
C PHE A 2 -3.81 15.84 -0.97
N ARG A 3 -4.67 16.39 -0.11
CA ARG A 3 -4.70 17.82 0.23
C ARG A 3 -4.64 17.99 1.74
N GLY A 4 -3.93 19.01 2.21
CA GLY A 4 -3.88 19.35 3.63
C GLY A 4 -5.22 19.89 4.13
N ILE A 5 -5.50 19.65 5.41
CA ILE A 5 -6.65 20.22 6.12
C ILE A 5 -6.11 21.03 7.29
N ASP A 6 -6.56 22.28 7.43
CA ASP A 6 -6.17 23.11 8.57
C ASP A 6 -6.98 22.77 9.84
N ARG A 7 -6.62 23.41 10.96
CA ARG A 7 -7.28 23.18 12.27
C ARG A 7 -8.75 23.64 12.32
N TRP A 8 -9.26 24.30 11.28
CA TRP A 8 -10.64 24.76 11.15
C TRP A 8 -11.43 23.93 10.12
N GLY A 9 -10.80 22.92 9.50
CA GLY A 9 -11.44 22.04 8.54
C GLY A 9 -11.36 22.52 7.09
N ASN A 10 -10.64 23.60 6.79
CA ASN A 10 -10.50 24.07 5.40
C ASN A 10 -9.52 23.20 4.62
N ILE A 11 -9.88 22.87 3.38
CA ILE A 11 -9.03 22.09 2.47
C ILE A 11 -8.09 23.05 1.74
N SER A 12 -6.79 22.74 1.75
CA SER A 12 -5.79 23.49 0.97
C SER A 12 -6.09 23.43 -0.53
N ASP A 13 -5.99 24.58 -1.20
CA ASP A 13 -6.04 24.68 -2.66
C ASP A 13 -4.88 23.97 -3.34
N ARG A 14 -3.74 23.89 -2.65
CA ARG A 14 -2.55 23.21 -3.13
C ARG A 14 -2.53 21.75 -2.70
N PRO A 15 -2.18 20.84 -3.61
CA PRO A 15 -1.94 19.46 -3.26
C PRO A 15 -0.71 19.31 -2.37
N LEU A 16 -0.71 18.27 -1.54
CA LEU A 16 0.49 17.80 -0.88
C LEU A 16 1.52 17.41 -1.93
N ALA A 17 2.75 17.92 -1.78
CA ALA A 17 3.84 17.51 -2.63
C ALA A 17 4.18 16.04 -2.34
N ALA A 18 4.39 15.25 -3.40
CA ALA A 18 4.64 13.81 -3.25
C ALA A 18 5.85 13.51 -2.35
N HIS A 19 6.87 14.37 -2.37
CA HIS A 19 8.07 14.24 -1.54
C HIS A 19 7.80 14.52 -0.04
N SER A 20 6.69 15.18 0.30
CA SER A 20 6.34 15.51 1.70
C SER A 20 5.67 14.34 2.44
N LEU A 21 5.20 13.31 1.74
CA LEU A 21 4.48 12.19 2.34
C LEU A 21 5.36 11.39 3.32
N ILE A 22 6.59 11.06 2.91
CA ILE A 22 7.49 10.26 3.76
C ILE A 22 7.93 11.03 5.00
N PRO A 23 8.38 12.29 4.92
CA PRO A 23 8.63 13.11 6.11
C PRO A 23 7.44 13.18 7.06
N LEU A 24 6.21 13.34 6.55
CA LEU A 24 5.00 13.42 7.37
C LEU A 24 4.72 12.11 8.12
N ILE A 25 4.83 10.98 7.43
CA ILE A 25 4.65 9.66 8.05
C ILE A 25 5.74 9.43 9.11
N ARG A 26 7.00 9.78 8.82
CA ARG A 26 8.10 9.62 9.77
C ARG A 26 7.90 10.46 11.03
N ASP A 27 7.57 11.75 10.88
CA ASP A 27 7.26 12.63 12.01
C ASP A 27 6.12 12.07 12.86
N THR A 28 5.09 11.49 12.24
CA THR A 28 3.99 10.83 12.97
C THR A 28 4.47 9.61 13.74
N LEU A 29 5.31 8.76 13.14
CA LEU A 29 5.88 7.57 13.79
C LEU A 29 6.80 7.94 14.95
N ASP A 30 7.64 8.96 14.78
CA ASP A 30 8.54 9.47 15.83
C ASP A 30 7.76 9.98 17.04
N ARG A 31 6.67 10.72 16.82
CA ARG A 31 5.77 11.16 17.90
C ARG A 31 5.13 10.01 18.67
N CYS A 32 4.99 8.85 18.03
CA CYS A 32 4.51 7.62 18.67
C CYS A 32 5.62 6.77 19.29
N GLY A 33 6.89 7.22 19.26
CA GLY A 33 8.04 6.46 19.77
C GLY A 33 8.43 5.25 18.91
N LEU A 34 8.01 5.23 17.64
CA LEU A 34 8.36 4.18 16.68
C LEU A 34 9.63 4.57 15.89
N PRO A 35 10.47 3.61 15.49
CA PRO A 35 11.71 3.89 14.75
C PRO A 35 11.39 4.36 13.32
N SER A 36 11.15 5.66 13.11
CA SER A 36 10.65 6.19 11.83
C SER A 36 11.63 6.04 10.66
N GLU A 37 12.93 6.05 10.95
CA GLU A 37 14.00 6.10 9.95
C GLU A 37 14.04 4.88 9.03
N ILE A 38 13.54 3.73 9.52
CA ILE A 38 13.49 2.49 8.74
C ILE A 38 12.39 2.52 7.66
N TYR A 39 11.46 3.47 7.74
CA TYR A 39 10.33 3.57 6.83
C TYR A 39 10.67 4.46 5.64
N SER A 40 10.35 3.97 4.45
CA SER A 40 10.47 4.64 3.16
C SER A 40 9.24 4.40 2.29
N ALA A 41 9.09 5.17 1.21
CA ALA A 41 8.02 4.96 0.22
C ALA A 41 8.01 3.52 -0.32
N HIS A 42 9.20 2.96 -0.55
CA HIS A 42 9.34 1.59 -1.01
C HIS A 42 8.85 0.60 0.06
N SER A 43 9.27 0.74 1.32
CA SER A 43 8.84 -0.15 2.40
C SER A 43 7.32 -0.11 2.64
N ILE A 44 6.70 1.06 2.49
CA ILE A 44 5.25 1.22 2.66
C ILE A 44 4.51 0.55 1.50
N ARG A 45 4.97 0.74 0.26
CA ARG A 45 4.41 0.05 -0.91
C ARG A 45 4.54 -1.47 -0.78
N ARG A 46 5.69 -1.95 -0.29
CA ARG A 46 5.93 -3.38 0.01
C ARG A 46 4.93 -3.89 1.05
N GLY A 47 4.81 -3.20 2.18
CA GLY A 47 3.90 -3.57 3.27
C GLY A 47 2.44 -3.60 2.84
N PHE A 48 2.00 -2.58 2.08
CA PHE A 48 0.66 -2.55 1.48
C PHE A 48 0.42 -3.77 0.58
N ALA A 49 1.37 -4.10 -0.31
CA ALA A 49 1.20 -5.23 -1.21
C ALA A 49 1.13 -6.57 -0.46
N THR A 50 1.95 -6.75 0.58
CA THR A 50 1.88 -7.93 1.46
C THR A 50 0.54 -8.01 2.18
N TRP A 51 0.05 -6.90 2.75
CA TRP A 51 -1.25 -6.87 3.43
C TRP A 51 -2.42 -7.14 2.47
N ALA A 52 -2.41 -6.55 1.28
CA ALA A 52 -3.48 -6.73 0.29
C ALA A 52 -3.52 -8.18 -0.20
N ALA A 53 -2.36 -8.78 -0.46
CA ALA A 53 -2.25 -10.21 -0.73
C ALA A 53 -2.83 -11.02 0.42
N SER A 54 -2.35 -10.85 1.66
CA SER A 54 -2.86 -11.61 2.82
C SER A 54 -4.36 -11.39 3.07
N SER A 55 -4.92 -10.25 2.65
CA SER A 55 -6.34 -9.93 2.72
C SER A 55 -7.19 -10.57 1.61
N GLY A 56 -6.58 -11.40 0.75
CA GLY A 56 -7.26 -12.21 -0.27
C GLY A 56 -7.47 -11.50 -1.60
N TRP A 57 -6.74 -10.41 -1.87
CA TRP A 57 -6.77 -9.79 -3.18
C TRP A 57 -6.16 -10.74 -4.22
N ASP A 58 -6.82 -10.92 -5.36
CA ASP A 58 -6.25 -11.71 -6.43
C ASP A 58 -5.09 -10.98 -7.11
N ILE A 59 -4.21 -11.75 -7.74
CA ILE A 59 -2.97 -11.24 -8.32
C ILE A 59 -3.21 -10.19 -9.41
N LYS A 60 -4.30 -10.26 -10.18
CA LYS A 60 -4.55 -9.29 -11.25
C LYS A 60 -4.92 -7.94 -10.67
N THR A 61 -5.81 -7.90 -9.68
CA THR A 61 -6.15 -6.66 -8.97
C THR A 61 -4.94 -6.05 -8.27
N LEU A 62 -4.10 -6.86 -7.63
CA LEU A 62 -2.84 -6.41 -7.04
C LEU A 62 -1.90 -5.80 -8.09
N MET A 63 -1.70 -6.46 -9.22
CA MET A 63 -0.84 -5.98 -10.30
C MET A 63 -1.34 -4.65 -10.88
N GLU A 64 -2.65 -4.52 -11.11
CA GLU A 64 -3.27 -3.29 -11.61
C GLU A 64 -3.12 -2.14 -10.60
N TYR A 65 -3.48 -2.39 -9.33
CA TYR A 65 -3.48 -1.35 -8.30
C TYR A 65 -2.07 -0.89 -7.91
N VAL A 66 -1.13 -1.84 -7.76
CA VAL A 66 0.25 -1.53 -7.39
C VAL A 66 1.04 -1.06 -8.61
N GLY A 67 0.58 -1.34 -9.84
CA GLY A 67 1.25 -0.98 -11.08
C GLY A 67 2.44 -1.90 -11.41
N TRP A 68 2.29 -3.21 -11.21
CA TRP A 68 3.28 -4.20 -11.65
C TRP A 68 2.95 -4.71 -13.04
N SER A 69 3.89 -4.56 -13.97
CA SER A 69 3.81 -5.15 -15.31
C SER A 69 4.30 -6.60 -15.33
N ASP A 70 5.22 -6.97 -14.44
CA ASP A 70 5.78 -8.32 -14.35
C ASP A 70 5.10 -9.15 -13.26
N MET A 71 4.45 -10.23 -13.68
CA MET A 71 3.79 -11.18 -12.79
C MET A 71 4.78 -11.85 -11.83
N LYS A 72 6.02 -12.12 -12.25
CA LYS A 72 7.02 -12.77 -11.40
C LYS A 72 7.40 -11.88 -10.21
N SER A 73 7.44 -10.57 -10.41
CA SER A 73 7.65 -9.58 -9.36
C SER A 73 6.47 -9.53 -8.38
N ALA A 74 5.23 -9.64 -8.88
CA ALA A 74 4.02 -9.67 -8.06
C ALA A 74 3.91 -10.93 -7.19
N LEU A 75 4.27 -12.08 -7.75
CA LEU A 75 4.21 -13.38 -7.06
C LEU A 75 5.07 -13.44 -5.79
N ARG A 76 6.07 -12.56 -5.64
CA ARG A 76 6.89 -12.48 -4.41
C ARG A 76 6.12 -12.03 -3.17
N TYR A 77 4.91 -11.49 -3.35
CA TYR A 77 4.09 -10.93 -2.26
C TYR A 77 2.84 -11.75 -1.99
N VAL A 78 2.57 -12.81 -2.76
CA VAL A 78 1.41 -13.66 -2.61
C VAL A 78 1.85 -14.98 -1.99
N GLU A 79 1.19 -15.43 -0.93
CA GLU A 79 1.49 -16.74 -0.36
C GLU A 79 1.05 -17.87 -1.31
N PRO A 80 1.75 -19.03 -1.32
CA PRO A 80 1.39 -20.15 -2.18
C PRO A 80 -0.06 -20.62 -2.07
N ALA A 81 -0.65 -20.56 -0.87
CA ALA A 81 -2.06 -20.91 -0.65
C ALA A 81 -3.03 -19.93 -1.34
N GLN A 82 -2.65 -18.65 -1.44
CA GLN A 82 -3.47 -17.62 -2.11
C GLN A 82 -3.30 -17.61 -3.62
N GLN A 83 -2.22 -18.21 -4.16
CA GLN A 83 -2.04 -18.42 -5.60
C GLN A 83 -3.18 -19.28 -6.20
N PHE A 84 -3.83 -20.13 -5.39
CA PHE A 84 -4.91 -21.03 -5.82
C PHE A 84 -6.31 -20.60 -5.34
N GLY A 85 -6.43 -19.64 -4.43
CA GLY A 85 -7.72 -19.21 -3.87
C GLY A 85 -8.71 -18.68 -4.93
N GLY A 86 -8.21 -18.06 -6.00
CA GLY A 86 -9.02 -17.62 -7.14
C GLY A 86 -9.52 -18.75 -8.06
N LEU A 87 -8.86 -19.92 -8.03
CA LEU A 87 -9.30 -21.12 -8.76
C LEU A 87 -10.30 -21.94 -7.94
N ILE A 88 -10.17 -21.97 -6.62
CA ILE A 88 -11.08 -22.73 -5.74
C ILE A 88 -12.47 -22.05 -5.64
N ARG A 89 -12.55 -20.72 -5.68
CA ARG A 89 -13.84 -20.01 -5.64
C ARG A 89 -14.69 -20.13 -6.90
N LYS A 90 -14.17 -20.68 -8.00
CA LYS A 90 -14.86 -20.77 -9.29
C LYS A 90 -15.59 -22.10 -9.54
N ASN A 91 -15.48 -23.06 -8.62
CA ASN A 91 -16.05 -24.40 -8.76
C ASN A 91 -17.25 -24.69 -7.82
N GLU A 92 -17.81 -23.67 -7.17
CA GLU A 92 -19.06 -23.78 -6.40
C GLU A 92 -20.19 -22.96 -7.04
N GLY A 93 -20.55 -23.33 -8.28
CA GLY A 93 -21.68 -22.78 -9.03
C GLY A 93 -22.36 -23.86 -9.85
#